data_AF-A0A9D5KAU1-F1
#
_entry.id   AF-A0A9D5KAU1-F1
#
_cell.length_a   1.000
_cell.length_b   1.000
_cell.length_c   1.000
_cell.angle_alpha   90.00
_cell.angle_beta   90.00
_cell.angle_gamma   90.00
#
_symmetry.space_group_name_H-M   'P 1'
#
loop_
_entity.id
_entity.type
_entity.pdbx_description
1 polymer ?
#
loop_
_entity_poly.entity_id
_entity_poly.type
_entity_poly.pdbx_seq_one_letter_code
_entity_poly.pdbx_strand_id
1 'polypeptide(L)'
;MSKKEDRLVTVLSTGEQAMIALAKSILDEAGIPYLIKDELTQDLFGLGRLGASSSLIVGPVEMQVRYKDAERALELLEELKEGYVYYEEEKEEED
;
A
#
# COMPACT_ATOMS: atom_id res chain seq x y z
N MET A 1 -5.08 -19.90 22.58
CA MET A 1 -4.85 -18.96 21.47
C MET A 1 -5.20 -17.57 21.97
N SER A 2 -4.19 -16.72 22.17
CA SER A 2 -4.39 -15.40 22.77
C SER A 2 -4.94 -14.45 21.69
N LYS A 3 -6.06 -13.77 21.96
CA LYS A 3 -6.81 -12.91 21.04
C LYS A 3 -5.98 -11.80 20.33
N LYS A 4 -4.74 -11.60 20.76
CA LYS A 4 -3.78 -10.64 20.23
C LYS A 4 -2.99 -11.17 19.02
N GLU A 5 -2.80 -12.48 18.91
CA GLU A 5 -1.99 -13.14 17.86
C GLU A 5 -2.71 -13.19 16.50
N ASP A 6 -4.04 -13.22 16.51
CA ASP A 6 -4.89 -13.20 15.31
C ASP A 6 -5.29 -11.79 14.86
N ARG A 7 -4.81 -10.75 15.54
CA ARG A 7 -5.08 -9.36 15.15
C ARG A 7 -4.34 -9.04 13.85
N LEU A 8 -5.06 -8.51 12.87
CA LEU A 8 -4.46 -7.95 11.66
C LEU A 8 -4.01 -6.50 11.90
N VAL A 9 -2.85 -6.15 11.33
CA VAL A 9 -2.24 -4.81 11.39
C VAL A 9 -1.81 -4.38 10.00
N THR A 10 -2.17 -3.17 9.62
CA THR A 10 -1.74 -2.55 8.35
C THR A 10 -0.25 -2.23 8.41
N VAL A 11 0.51 -2.73 7.42
CA VAL A 11 1.96 -2.50 7.27
C VAL A 11 2.30 -1.64 6.05
N LEU A 12 1.39 -1.56 5.09
CA LEU A 12 1.48 -0.67 3.93
C LEU A 12 0.10 -0.11 3.60
N SER A 13 0.05 1.18 3.29
CA SER A 13 -1.14 1.85 2.75
C SER A 13 -0.70 2.68 1.56
N THR A 14 -1.17 2.35 0.36
CA THR A 14 -0.78 3.05 -0.87
C THR A 14 -1.86 2.93 -1.94
N GLY A 15 -1.97 3.95 -2.80
CA GLY A 15 -2.77 3.88 -4.03
C GLY A 15 -1.97 3.42 -5.25
N GLU A 16 -0.64 3.24 -5.11
CA GLU A 16 0.24 2.93 -6.23
C GLU A 16 0.31 1.43 -6.51
N GLN A 17 -0.14 1.02 -7.70
CA GLN A 17 -0.22 -0.40 -8.09
C GLN A 17 1.15 -1.08 -8.16
N ALA A 18 2.20 -0.35 -8.56
CA ALA A 18 3.57 -0.88 -8.59
C ALA A 18 4.06 -1.23 -7.18
N MET A 19 3.83 -0.35 -6.22
CA MET A 19 4.16 -0.58 -4.81
C MET A 19 3.39 -1.77 -4.22
N ILE A 20 2.11 -1.91 -4.55
CA ILE A 20 1.30 -3.07 -4.13
C ILE A 20 1.89 -4.37 -4.69
N ALA A 21 2.23 -4.40 -5.98
CA ALA A 21 2.80 -5.59 -6.62
C ALA A 21 4.16 -5.98 -6.02
N LEU A 22 5.03 -5.01 -5.78
CA LEU A 22 6.33 -5.24 -5.13
C LEU A 22 6.18 -5.76 -3.70
N ALA A 23 5.31 -5.11 -2.91
CA ALA A 23 5.05 -5.53 -1.53
C ALA A 23 4.47 -6.94 -1.45
N LYS A 24 3.55 -7.32 -2.36
CA LYS A 24 3.04 -8.69 -2.48
C LYS A 24 4.19 -9.68 -2.71
N SER A 25 5.06 -9.40 -3.69
CA SER A 25 6.21 -10.26 -4.01
C SER A 25 7.16 -10.46 -2.82
N ILE A 26 7.49 -9.39 -2.10
CA ILE A 26 8.41 -9.44 -0.95
C ILE A 26 7.82 -10.28 0.20
N LEU A 27 6.54 -10.08 0.52
CA LEU A 27 5.90 -10.84 1.60
C LEU A 27 5.68 -12.31 1.20
N ASP A 28 5.39 -12.58 -0.07
CA ASP A 28 5.25 -13.95 -0.60
C ASP A 28 6.60 -14.70 -0.53
N GLU A 29 7.71 -14.07 -0.92
CA GLU A 29 9.06 -14.66 -0.81
C GLU A 29 9.45 -14.92 0.66
N ALA A 30 9.09 -13.99 1.56
CA ALA A 30 9.33 -14.15 3.00
C ALA A 30 8.39 -15.16 3.67
N GLY A 31 7.38 -15.68 2.97
CA GLY A 31 6.39 -16.61 3.50
C GLY A 31 5.46 -15.98 4.55
N ILE A 32 5.23 -14.67 4.48
CA ILE A 32 4.40 -13.90 5.41
C ILE A 32 2.99 -13.76 4.83
N PRO A 33 1.95 -14.38 5.42
CA PRO A 33 0.59 -14.24 4.91
C PRO A 33 0.05 -12.84 5.15
N TYR A 34 -0.56 -12.26 4.12
CA TYR A 34 -1.16 -10.93 4.14
C TYR A 34 -2.61 -10.94 3.65
N LEU A 35 -3.34 -9.89 4.01
CA LEU A 35 -4.68 -9.56 3.53
C LEU A 35 -4.62 -8.19 2.87
N ILE A 36 -5.25 -8.06 1.70
CA ILE A 36 -5.46 -6.77 1.04
C ILE A 36 -6.87 -6.30 1.36
N LYS A 37 -6.98 -5.11 1.95
CA LYS A 37 -8.24 -4.45 2.26
C LYS A 37 -8.38 -3.24 1.33
N ASP A 38 -9.56 -3.11 0.73
CA ASP A 38 -9.89 -2.10 -0.29
C ASP A 38 -9.18 -2.27 -1.65
N GLU A 39 -9.09 -3.51 -2.18
CA GLU A 39 -8.86 -3.75 -3.62
C GLU A 39 -10.11 -3.33 -4.42
N LEU A 40 -10.51 -2.06 -4.32
CA LEU A 40 -11.35 -1.41 -5.32
C LEU A 40 -10.44 -1.12 -6.51
N THR A 41 -10.13 -2.19 -7.24
CA THR A 41 -9.86 -2.10 -8.67
C THR A 41 -11.11 -1.48 -9.28
N GLN A 42 -11.25 -0.15 -9.22
CA GLN A 42 -11.91 0.54 -10.30
C GLN A 42 -11.13 0.10 -11.51
N ASP A 43 -11.74 -0.81 -12.25
CA ASP A 43 -11.27 -1.31 -13.51
C ASP A 43 -11.05 -0.09 -14.41
N LEU A 44 -9.83 0.48 -14.35
CA LEU A 44 -9.43 1.66 -15.13
C LEU A 44 -9.41 1.35 -16.64
N PHE A 45 -9.87 0.16 -17.04
CA PHE A 45 -10.14 -0.25 -18.41
C PHE A 45 -11.63 -0.20 -18.79
N GLY A 46 -12.55 0.08 -17.88
CA GLY A 46 -13.99 -0.03 -18.14
C GLY A 46 -14.80 1.12 -17.58
N LEU A 47 -14.88 2.23 -18.32
CA LEU A 47 -16.06 3.13 -18.44
C LEU A 47 -15.63 4.53 -18.88
N GLY A 48 -15.13 4.61 -20.11
CA GLY A 48 -15.63 5.69 -20.98
C GLY A 48 -17.13 5.49 -21.11
N ARG A 49 -17.93 6.01 -20.16
CA ARG A 49 -19.34 6.38 -20.28
C ARG A 49 -19.97 6.66 -18.89
N LEU A 50 -20.28 7.95 -18.71
CA LEU A 50 -21.56 8.45 -18.17
C LEU A 50 -21.75 8.43 -16.65
N GLY A 51 -21.47 9.58 -16.04
CA GLY A 51 -22.44 10.28 -15.20
C GLY A 51 -22.79 9.64 -13.86
N ALA A 52 -21.96 9.84 -12.84
CA ALA A 52 -22.44 9.93 -11.46
C ALA A 52 -21.50 10.82 -10.65
N SER A 53 -22.06 11.92 -10.18
CA SER A 53 -21.56 12.88 -9.19
C SER A 53 -20.36 12.45 -8.33
N SER A 54 -19.24 13.17 -8.52
CA SER A 54 -18.37 13.73 -7.46
C SER A 54 -18.53 13.15 -6.04
N SER A 55 -17.83 12.04 -5.76
CA SER A 55 -17.10 11.72 -4.52
C SER A 55 -16.71 10.24 -4.54
N LEU A 56 -15.87 9.84 -5.52
CA LEU A 56 -15.20 8.56 -5.49
C LEU A 56 -14.07 8.64 -4.46
N ILE A 57 -14.40 8.42 -3.18
CA ILE A 57 -13.39 8.21 -2.14
C ILE A 57 -12.85 6.80 -2.33
N VAL A 58 -11.97 6.63 -3.32
CA VAL A 58 -11.14 5.43 -3.43
C VAL A 58 -10.01 5.63 -2.42
N GLY A 59 -10.18 5.05 -1.23
CA GLY A 59 -9.13 5.05 -0.21
C GLY A 59 -7.90 4.28 -0.69
N PRO A 60 -6.71 4.55 -0.14
CA PRO A 60 -5.52 3.77 -0.44
C PRO A 60 -5.74 2.30 -0.06
N VAL A 61 -5.16 1.40 -0.84
CA VAL A 61 -5.18 -0.04 -0.55
C VAL A 61 -4.39 -0.28 0.74
N GLU A 62 -4.99 -0.98 1.70
CA GLU A 62 -4.35 -1.34 2.96
C GLU A 62 -3.89 -2.81 2.92
N MET A 63 -2.59 -3.04 3.06
CA MET A 63 -2.02 -4.37 3.21
C MET A 63 -1.82 -4.68 4.69
N GLN A 64 -2.44 -5.76 5.16
CA GLN A 64 -2.46 -6.16 6.55
C GLN A 64 -1.82 -7.52 6.76
N VAL A 65 -1.05 -7.67 7.83
CA VAL A 65 -0.46 -8.96 8.26
C VAL A 65 -0.90 -9.28 9.67
N ARG A 66 -0.64 -10.51 10.14
CA ARG A 66 -0.84 -10.85 11.55
C ARG A 66 0.10 -10.03 12.43
N TYR A 67 -0.37 -9.63 13.61
CA TYR A 67 0.40 -8.83 14.57
C TYR A 67 1.79 -9.40 14.85
N LYS A 68 1.91 -10.73 14.95
CA LYS A 68 3.17 -11.43 15.19
C LYS A 68 4.21 -11.29 14.05
N ASP A 69 3.74 -11.04 12.83
CA ASP A 69 4.55 -10.94 11.62
C ASP A 69 4.78 -9.46 11.23
N ALA A 70 4.16 -8.51 11.95
CA ALA A 70 4.12 -7.09 11.58
C ALA A 70 5.50 -6.42 11.62
N GLU A 71 6.31 -6.70 12.64
CA GLU A 71 7.66 -6.12 12.78
C GLU A 71 8.53 -6.54 11.58
N ARG A 72 8.61 -7.85 11.34
CA ARG A 72 9.35 -8.40 10.20
C ARG A 72 8.84 -7.90 8.85
N ALA A 73 7.52 -7.80 8.67
CA ALA A 73 6.94 -7.26 7.45
C ALA A 73 7.31 -5.78 7.25
N LEU A 74 7.33 -4.98 8.31
CA LEU A 74 7.73 -3.57 8.23
C LEU A 74 9.20 -3.42 7.83
N GLU A 75 10.10 -4.22 8.42
CA GLU A 75 11.53 -4.21 8.06
C GLU A 75 11.74 -4.54 6.58
N LEU A 76 11.07 -5.59 6.07
CA LEU A 76 11.17 -5.98 4.66
C LEU A 76 10.59 -4.94 3.69
N LEU A 77 9.59 -4.18 4.13
CA LEU A 77 8.94 -3.16 3.31
C LEU A 77 9.59 -1.78 3.47
N GLU A 78 10.60 -1.63 4.32
CA GLU A 78 11.32 -0.36 4.53
C GLU A 78 12.08 0.04 3.27
N GLU A 79 12.71 -0.92 2.59
CA GLU A 79 13.42 -0.72 1.31
C GLU A 79 12.50 -0.18 0.20
N LEU A 80 11.20 -0.49 0.24
CA LEU A 80 10.23 0.07 -0.71
C LEU A 80 9.93 1.55 -0.46
N LYS A 81 10.06 2.02 0.79
CA LYS A 81 9.80 3.43 1.14
C LYS A 81 10.98 4.33 0.77
N GLU A 82 12.20 3.82 0.86
CA GLU A 82 13.43 4.57 0.53
C GLU A 82 13.74 4.67 -0.97
N GLY A 83 13.08 3.87 -1.82
CA GLY A 83 13.24 3.93 -3.28
C GLY A 83 12.74 5.21 -3.94
N TYR A 84 12.03 6.09 -3.22
CA TYR A 84 11.66 7.42 -3.68
C TYR A 84 12.75 8.42 -3.27
N VAL A 85 13.67 8.68 -4.20
CA VAL A 85 14.56 9.85 -4.10
C VAL A 85 13.66 11.09 -4.20
N TYR A 86 13.38 11.73 -3.08
CA TYR A 86 12.81 13.08 -3.08
C TYR A 86 13.88 14.02 -3.62
N TYR A 87 13.66 14.55 -4.84
CA TYR A 87 14.37 15.72 -5.29
C TYR A 87 13.81 16.90 -4.50
N GLU A 88 14.60 17.46 -3.59
CA GLU A 88 14.32 18.82 -3.12
C GLU A 88 14.51 19.72 -4.35
N GLU A 89 13.41 20.28 -4.88
CA GLU A 89 13.52 21.41 -5.79
C GLU A 89 14.20 22.54 -5.00
N GLU A 90 15.47 22.80 -5.30
CA GLU A 90 16.12 24.04 -4.89
C GLU A 90 15.24 25.17 -5.44
N LYS A 91 14.53 25.87 -4.54
CA LYS A 91 13.87 27.12 -4.90
C LYS A 91 14.97 28.09 -5.30
N GLU A 92 15.09 28.37 -6.60
CA GLU A 92 15.73 29.59 -7.05
C GLU A 92 14.95 30.76 -6.45
N GLU A 93 15.54 31.45 -5.47
CA GLU A 93 15.15 32.80 -5.11
C GLU A 93 15.47 33.69 -6.32
N GLU A 94 14.43 34.15 -7.00
CA GLU A 94 14.52 35.20 -8.02
C GLU A 94 14.80 36.54 -7.31
N ASP A 95 16.00 37.09 -7.52
CA ASP A 95 16.47 38.42 -7.04
C ASP A 95 15.72 39.59 -7.73
#